data_AF-A0A1V5H7D0-F1
#
_entry.id   AF-A0A1V5H7D0-F1
#
_cell.length_a   1.000
_cell.length_b   1.000
_cell.length_c   1.000
_cell.angle_alpha   90.00
_cell.angle_beta   90.00
_cell.angle_gamma   90.00
#
_symmetry.space_group_name_H-M   'P 1'
#
loop_
_entity.id
_entity.type
_entity.pdbx_description
1 polymer ?
#
loop_
_entity_poly.entity_id
_entity_poly.type
_entity_poly.pdbx_seq_one_letter_code
_entity_poly.pdbx_strand_id
1 'polypeptide(L)'
;MRKYKIYDPRNEKVFIAVILALLLAFLIWYHVGKNRSPEVLLFQLPLFVILFLIQPKDVRLHDDDILEYRQYIKNKWQKPISVQQITSYQQDAKNKNKLTIVYYREQLRGSWTICLSEKDVDDLVSELVRRNPAIIKQ
;
A
#
# COMPACT_ATOMS: atom_id res chain seq x y z
N MET A 1 17.01 -9.05 -1.50
CA MET A 1 15.65 -8.57 -1.13
C MET A 1 15.17 -7.49 -2.09
N ARG A 2 14.03 -7.68 -2.77
CA ARG A 2 13.38 -6.68 -3.63
C ARG A 2 12.18 -6.02 -2.93
N LYS A 3 11.91 -4.75 -3.23
CA LYS A 3 10.80 -3.96 -2.69
C LYS A 3 9.89 -3.49 -3.82
N TYR A 4 8.59 -3.67 -3.66
CA TYR A 4 7.56 -3.30 -4.62
C TYR A 4 6.68 -2.18 -4.06
N LYS A 5 6.41 -1.15 -4.87
CA LYS A 5 5.60 -0.01 -4.41
C LYS A 5 4.12 -0.35 -4.50
N ILE A 6 3.42 -0.08 -3.41
CA ILE A 6 1.98 -0.25 -3.34
C ILE A 6 1.30 0.91 -4.06
N TYR A 7 0.36 0.57 -4.94
CA TYR A 7 -0.56 1.52 -5.54
C TYR A 7 -1.79 1.63 -4.65
N ASP A 8 -2.00 2.79 -4.01
CA ASP A 8 -3.19 3.09 -3.23
C ASP A 8 -3.91 4.32 -3.81
N PRO A 9 -4.94 4.13 -4.65
CA PRO A 9 -5.67 5.25 -5.26
C PRO A 9 -6.43 6.10 -4.23
N ARG A 10 -6.62 5.59 -3.01
CA ARG A 10 -7.22 6.38 -1.92
C ARG A 10 -6.24 7.39 -1.35
N ASN A 11 -4.96 7.03 -1.29
CA ASN A 11 -3.91 7.93 -0.80
C ASN A 11 -3.75 9.14 -1.72
N GLU A 12 -3.93 8.98 -3.02
CA GLU A 12 -3.86 10.10 -3.98
C GLU A 12 -4.97 11.14 -3.73
N LYS A 13 -6.21 10.69 -3.56
CA LYS A 13 -7.35 11.57 -3.25
C LYS A 13 -7.21 12.24 -1.88
N VAL A 14 -6.75 11.49 -0.88
CA VAL A 14 -6.51 12.00 0.47
C VAL A 14 -5.37 13.02 0.47
N PHE A 15 -4.28 12.77 -0.25
CA PHE A 15 -3.16 13.68 -0.36
C PHE A 15 -3.57 15.01 -1.02
N ILE A 16 -4.35 14.96 -2.09
CA ILE A 16 -4.91 16.16 -2.73
C ILE A 16 -5.83 16.92 -1.75
N ALA A 17 -6.71 16.20 -1.04
CA ALA A 17 -7.61 16.81 -0.06
C ALA A 17 -6.84 17.50 1.09
N VAL A 18 -5.71 16.94 1.53
CA VAL A 18 -4.82 17.56 2.53
C VAL A 18 -4.21 18.85 2.02
N ILE A 19 -3.68 18.83 0.80
CA ILE A 19 -3.08 20.02 0.19
C ILE A 19 -4.12 21.13 0.08
N LEU A 20 -5.34 20.81 -0.34
CA LEU A 20 -6.44 21.77 -0.41
C LEU A 20 -6.83 22.30 0.98
N ALA A 21 -6.91 21.44 1.99
CA ALA A 21 -7.21 21.84 3.37
C ALA A 21 -6.11 22.75 3.95
N LEU A 22 -4.84 22.46 3.68
CA LEU A 22 -3.70 23.30 4.07
C LEU A 22 -3.73 24.68 3.39
N LEU A 23 -4.03 24.72 2.10
CA LEU A 23 -4.17 25.97 1.35
C LEU A 23 -5.32 26.83 1.91
N LEU A 24 -6.47 26.23 2.19
CA LEU A 24 -7.60 26.90 2.83
C LEU A 24 -7.24 27.44 4.22
N ALA A 25 -6.58 26.63 5.04
CA ALA A 25 -6.12 27.05 6.36
C ALA A 25 -5.13 28.22 6.29
N PHE A 26 -4.20 28.18 5.32
CA PHE A 26 -3.25 29.27 5.08
C PHE A 26 -3.94 30.55 4.61
N LEU A 27 -4.92 30.45 3.72
CA LEU A 27 -5.70 31.60 3.24
C LEU A 27 -6.50 32.24 4.37
N ILE A 28 -7.18 31.43 5.20
CA ILE A 28 -7.92 31.91 6.37
C ILE A 28 -6.96 32.60 7.35
N TRP A 29 -5.79 32.00 7.61
CA TRP A 29 -4.77 32.61 8.47
C TRP A 29 -4.22 33.92 7.89
N TYR A 30 -3.95 34.00 6.59
CA TYR A 30 -3.46 35.22 5.95
C TYR A 30 -4.49 36.36 6.00
N HIS A 31 -5.79 36.04 5.89
CA HIS A 31 -6.87 37.03 5.93
C HIS A 31 -7.24 37.48 7.36
N VAL A 32 -7.23 36.56 8.33
CA VAL A 32 -7.70 36.83 9.71
C VAL A 32 -6.53 37.15 10.66
N GLY A 33 -5.35 36.63 10.38
CA GLY A 33 -4.22 36.49 11.30
C GLY A 33 -3.21 37.63 11.34
N LYS A 34 -3.54 38.86 10.91
CA LYS A 34 -2.65 40.00 11.20
C LYS A 34 -2.69 40.38 12.69
N ASN A 35 -3.74 40.02 13.42
CA ASN A 35 -3.89 40.26 14.85
C ASN A 35 -4.68 39.12 15.54
N ARG A 36 -3.98 38.13 16.13
CA ARG A 36 -4.32 37.33 17.34
C ARG A 36 -4.04 35.81 17.27
N SER A 37 -3.35 35.36 18.34
CA SER A 37 -3.46 34.12 19.15
C SER A 37 -3.19 32.71 18.55
N PRO A 38 -2.75 31.74 19.41
CA PRO A 38 -2.10 30.48 19.05
C PRO A 38 -3.05 29.36 18.57
N GLU A 39 -4.28 29.71 18.18
CA GLU A 39 -5.31 28.78 17.68
C GLU A 39 -4.92 28.07 16.37
N VAL A 40 -3.91 28.58 15.67
CA VAL A 40 -3.27 27.94 14.50
C VAL A 40 -2.71 26.55 14.83
N LEU A 41 -2.37 26.26 16.09
CA LEU A 41 -1.93 24.92 16.53
C LEU A 41 -3.05 23.86 16.44
N LEU A 42 -4.33 24.25 16.62
CA LEU A 42 -5.46 23.31 16.49
C LEU A 42 -5.69 22.89 15.02
N PHE A 43 -5.31 23.73 14.06
CA PHE A 43 -5.36 23.39 12.63
C PHE A 43 -4.31 22.35 12.20
N GLN A 44 -3.31 22.05 13.04
CA GLN A 44 -2.26 21.07 12.73
C GLN A 44 -2.65 19.63 13.11
N LEU A 45 -3.59 19.44 14.06
CA LEU A 45 -4.06 18.11 14.48
C LEU A 45 -4.63 17.27 13.32
N PRO A 46 -5.50 17.80 12.44
CA PRO A 46 -5.95 17.08 11.25
C PRO A 46 -4.80 16.66 10.33
N LEU A 47 -3.75 17.48 10.23
CA LEU A 47 -2.58 17.19 9.40
C LEU A 47 -1.81 15.97 9.92
N PHE A 48 -1.62 15.87 11.24
CA PHE A 48 -1.00 14.71 11.87
C PHE A 48 -1.82 13.42 11.67
N VAL A 49 -3.15 13.50 11.80
CA VAL A 49 -4.04 12.34 11.57
C VAL A 49 -3.94 11.88 10.11
N ILE A 50 -3.84 12.80 9.14
CA ILE A 50 -3.76 12.41 7.74
C ILE A 50 -2.37 11.87 7.36
N LEU A 51 -1.29 12.43 7.91
CA LEU A 51 0.04 11.82 7.80
C LEU A 51 0.08 10.40 8.39
N PHE A 52 -0.68 10.15 9.46
CA PHE A 52 -0.89 8.81 10.03
C PHE A 52 -1.73 7.87 9.15
N LEU A 53 -2.56 8.38 8.24
CA LEU A 53 -3.33 7.56 7.29
C LEU A 53 -2.50 7.22 6.04
N ILE A 54 -1.61 8.11 5.61
CA ILE A 54 -0.69 7.93 4.47
C ILE A 54 0.59 7.22 4.94
N GLN A 55 0.40 6.12 5.66
CA GLN A 55 1.51 5.30 6.10
C GLN A 55 2.16 4.58 4.92
N PRO A 56 3.50 4.47 4.88
CA PRO A 56 4.16 3.66 3.88
C PRO A 56 3.66 2.21 4.02
N LYS A 57 3.29 1.61 2.90
CA LYS A 57 3.03 0.17 2.79
C LYS A 57 3.97 -0.34 1.73
N ASP A 58 4.61 -1.47 1.98
CA ASP A 58 5.50 -2.10 1.01
C ASP A 58 5.30 -3.62 0.98
N VAL A 59 5.40 -4.17 -0.22
CA VAL A 59 5.53 -5.61 -0.44
C VAL A 59 7.00 -5.90 -0.65
N ARG A 60 7.52 -6.91 0.04
CA ARG A 60 8.92 -7.33 -0.04
C ARG A 60 8.97 -8.78 -0.48
N LEU A 61 9.86 -9.05 -1.43
CA LEU A 61 10.24 -10.41 -1.78
C LEU A 61 11.68 -10.61 -1.29
N HIS A 62 11.83 -11.47 -0.28
CA HIS A 62 13.12 -11.83 0.28
C HIS A 62 13.82 -12.87 -0.58
N ASP A 63 15.10 -13.09 -0.34
CA ASP A 63 15.93 -13.97 -1.17
C ASP A 63 15.70 -15.46 -0.84
N ASP A 64 15.24 -15.74 0.38
CA ASP A 64 14.74 -17.01 0.91
C ASP A 64 13.29 -17.33 0.48
N ASP A 65 12.85 -16.78 -0.65
CA ASP A 65 11.53 -17.03 -1.25
C ASP A 65 10.35 -16.72 -0.33
N ILE A 66 10.48 -15.68 0.48
CA ILE A 66 9.41 -15.19 1.35
C ILE A 66 8.82 -13.91 0.79
N LEU A 67 7.50 -13.92 0.54
CA LEU A 67 6.72 -12.75 0.22
C LEU A 67 6.10 -12.18 1.50
N GLU A 68 6.45 -10.95 1.83
CA GLU A 68 6.02 -10.25 3.04
C GLU A 68 5.31 -8.94 2.67
N TYR A 69 4.27 -8.60 3.43
CA TYR A 69 3.64 -7.29 3.37
C TYR A 69 3.71 -6.58 4.69
N ARG A 70 4.21 -5.35 4.61
CA ARG A 70 4.44 -4.52 5.76
C ARG A 70 3.49 -3.34 5.75
N GLN A 71 2.74 -3.22 6.84
CA GLN A 71 1.96 -2.05 7.16
C GLN A 71 2.37 -1.57 8.55
N TYR A 72 2.94 -0.37 8.64
CA TYR A 72 3.68 0.06 9.84
C TYR A 72 2.79 0.35 11.08
N ILE A 73 1.49 0.63 10.94
CA ILE A 73 0.61 0.99 12.09
C ILE A 73 -0.67 0.16 12.23
N LYS A 74 -0.94 -0.80 11.33
CA LYS A 74 -1.95 -1.81 11.63
C LYS A 74 -1.23 -3.08 12.06
N ASN A 75 -1.48 -3.52 13.29
CA ASN A 75 -1.17 -4.86 13.84
C ASN A 75 -1.76 -6.03 13.02
N LYS A 76 -2.12 -5.82 11.74
CA LYS A 76 -2.36 -6.85 10.75
C LYS A 76 -1.01 -7.35 10.25
N TRP A 77 -0.37 -8.15 11.09
CA TRP A 77 0.71 -9.02 10.65
C TRP A 77 0.10 -10.07 9.72
N GLN A 78 -0.03 -9.74 8.43
CA GLN A 78 -0.24 -10.76 7.42
C GLN A 78 0.99 -11.65 7.49
N LYS A 79 0.79 -12.91 7.87
CA LYS A 79 1.91 -13.84 7.99
C LYS A 79 2.63 -13.90 6.65
N PRO A 80 3.96 -13.86 6.64
CA PRO A 80 4.72 -14.04 5.41
C PRO A 80 4.34 -15.36 4.75
N ILE A 81 4.31 -15.35 3.41
CA ILE A 81 3.94 -16.50 2.58
C ILE A 81 5.18 -16.91 1.80
N SER A 82 5.51 -18.19 1.82
CA SER A 82 6.58 -18.71 0.95
C SER A 82 6.09 -18.72 -0.50
N VAL A 83 6.96 -18.35 -1.45
CA VAL A 83 6.65 -18.42 -2.89
C VAL A 83 6.31 -19.86 -3.32
N GLN A 84 6.85 -20.87 -2.64
CA GLN A 84 6.54 -22.28 -2.89
C GLN A 84 5.12 -22.66 -2.47
N GLN A 85 4.51 -21.89 -1.57
CA GLN A 85 3.11 -22.08 -1.15
C GLN A 85 2.12 -21.45 -2.14
N ILE A 86 2.60 -20.59 -3.04
CA ILE A 86 1.77 -19.93 -4.04
C ILE A 86 1.47 -20.92 -5.16
N THR A 87 0.19 -21.06 -5.51
CA THR A 87 -0.27 -21.98 -6.57
C THR A 87 -0.72 -21.25 -7.82
N SER A 88 -1.30 -20.07 -7.64
CA SER A 88 -1.78 -19.27 -8.77
C SER A 88 -1.80 -17.79 -8.45
N TYR A 89 -1.87 -16.98 -9.50
CA TYR A 89 -2.16 -15.57 -9.39
C TYR A 89 -3.25 -15.18 -10.38
N GLN A 90 -4.04 -14.18 -10.01
CA GLN A 90 -5.08 -13.59 -10.84
C GLN A 90 -4.92 -12.08 -10.82
N GLN A 91 -4.85 -11.47 -12.00
CA GLN A 91 -4.84 -10.02 -12.14
C GLN A 91 -6.26 -9.55 -12.46
N ASP A 92 -6.73 -8.51 -11.76
CA ASP A 92 -8.09 -8.00 -11.93
C ASP A 92 -8.27 -7.39 -13.33
N ALA A 93 -9.26 -7.87 -14.09
CA ALA A 93 -9.50 -7.44 -15.47
C ALA A 93 -9.86 -5.93 -15.58
N LYS A 94 -10.42 -5.34 -14.52
CA LYS A 94 -10.78 -3.92 -14.48
C LYS A 94 -9.67 -3.05 -13.90
N ASN A 95 -8.69 -3.65 -13.22
CA ASN A 95 -7.61 -2.92 -12.56
C ASN A 95 -6.30 -3.72 -12.63
N LYS A 96 -5.46 -3.40 -13.62
CA LYS A 96 -4.16 -4.04 -13.84
C LYS A 96 -3.22 -3.95 -12.62
N ASN A 97 -3.40 -2.94 -11.77
CA ASN A 97 -2.59 -2.76 -10.57
C ASN A 97 -2.94 -3.74 -9.45
N LYS A 98 -4.07 -4.46 -9.55
CA LYS A 98 -4.58 -5.34 -8.52
C LYS A 98 -4.26 -6.80 -8.86
N LEU A 99 -3.40 -7.39 -8.05
CA LEU A 99 -2.95 -8.77 -8.15
C LEU A 99 -3.47 -9.56 -6.96
N THR A 100 -4.10 -10.70 -7.21
CA THR A 100 -4.53 -11.65 -6.19
C THR A 100 -3.68 -12.90 -6.27
N ILE A 101 -2.97 -13.20 -5.20
CA ILE A 101 -2.11 -14.36 -5.05
C ILE A 101 -2.89 -15.43 -4.28
N VAL A 102 -2.99 -16.62 -4.82
CA VAL A 102 -3.61 -17.78 -4.20
C VAL A 102 -2.52 -18.70 -3.69
N TYR A 103 -2.61 -19.09 -2.42
CA TYR A 103 -1.60 -19.93 -1.78
C TYR A 103 -2.27 -21.01 -0.93
N TYR A 104 -1.54 -22.09 -0.67
CA TYR A 104 -1.95 -23.15 0.26
C TYR A 104 -1.01 -23.19 1.45
N ARG A 105 -1.58 -23.12 2.65
CA ARG A 105 -0.85 -23.24 3.90
C ARG A 105 -1.59 -24.21 4.80
N GLU A 106 -0.91 -25.24 5.29
CA GLU A 106 -1.50 -26.22 6.23
C GLU A 106 -2.81 -26.81 5.69
N GLN A 107 -2.82 -27.15 4.39
CA GLN A 107 -3.99 -27.66 3.63
C GLN A 107 -5.16 -26.68 3.47
N LEU A 108 -5.04 -25.44 3.95
CA LEU A 108 -6.04 -24.39 3.75
C LEU A 108 -5.65 -23.48 2.58
N ARG A 109 -6.61 -23.25 1.68
CA ARG A 109 -6.48 -22.29 0.59
C ARG A 109 -6.67 -20.87 1.13
N GLY A 110 -5.63 -20.06 1.00
CA GLY A 110 -5.66 -18.63 1.26
C GLY A 110 -5.64 -17.82 -0.04
N SER A 111 -6.14 -16.60 0.03
CA SER A 111 -5.94 -15.60 -1.03
C SER A 111 -5.43 -14.31 -0.44
N TRP A 112 -4.59 -13.63 -1.20
CA TRP A 112 -4.00 -12.38 -0.81
C TRP A 112 -4.03 -11.40 -1.98
N THR A 113 -4.84 -10.36 -1.83
CA THR A 113 -4.94 -9.29 -2.82
C THR A 113 -4.02 -8.13 -2.45
N ILE A 114 -3.17 -7.76 -3.38
CA ILE A 114 -2.25 -6.63 -3.29
C ILE A 114 -2.48 -5.68 -4.48
N CYS A 115 -2.35 -4.39 -4.23
CA CYS A 115 -2.38 -3.37 -5.26
C CYS A 115 -0.98 -2.78 -5.41
N LEU A 116 -0.34 -2.96 -6.56
CA LEU A 116 1.02 -2.50 -6.85
C LEU A 116 1.02 -1.54 -8.04
N SER A 117 2.10 -0.78 -8.24
CA SER A 117 2.25 -0.04 -9.50
C SER A 117 2.28 -1.02 -10.69
N GLU A 118 1.84 -0.62 -11.89
CA GLU A 118 1.74 -1.54 -13.04
C GLU A 118 3.10 -2.21 -13.33
N LYS A 119 4.17 -1.41 -13.33
CA LYS A 119 5.55 -1.90 -13.46
C LYS A 119 5.95 -2.90 -12.37
N ASP A 120 5.53 -2.66 -11.12
CA ASP A 120 5.84 -3.54 -9.99
C ASP A 120 5.01 -4.83 -10.01
N VAL A 121 3.80 -4.82 -10.58
CA VAL A 121 3.01 -6.05 -10.80
C VAL A 121 3.78 -6.97 -11.74
N ASP A 122 4.21 -6.45 -12.88
CA ASP A 122 4.89 -7.25 -13.91
C ASP A 122 6.24 -7.80 -13.41
N ASP A 123 7.03 -6.99 -12.69
CA ASP A 123 8.30 -7.45 -12.11
C ASP A 123 8.07 -8.49 -11.00
N LEU A 124 7.07 -8.28 -10.13
CA LEU A 124 6.75 -9.25 -9.07
C LEU A 124 6.29 -10.59 -9.67
N VAL A 125 5.36 -10.57 -10.62
CA VAL A 125 4.86 -11.80 -11.27
C VAL A 125 6.01 -12.54 -11.96
N SER A 126 6.87 -11.82 -12.66
CA SER A 126 8.04 -12.40 -13.33
C SER A 126 8.99 -13.06 -12.34
N GLU A 127 9.24 -12.42 -11.19
CA GLU A 127 10.06 -12.99 -10.11
C GLU A 127 9.41 -14.21 -9.44
N LEU A 128 8.11 -14.17 -9.18
CA LEU A 128 7.36 -15.28 -8.59
C LEU A 128 7.41 -16.51 -9.50
N VAL A 129 7.11 -16.35 -10.79
CA VAL A 129 7.14 -17.44 -11.77
C VAL A 129 8.56 -17.97 -11.97
N ARG A 130 9.58 -17.09 -11.94
CA ARG A 130 10.98 -17.52 -12.01
C ARG A 130 11.39 -18.41 -10.84
N ARG A 131 10.94 -18.09 -9.62
CA ARG A 131 11.29 -18.83 -8.39
C ARG A 131 10.42 -20.07 -8.19
N ASN A 132 9.18 -20.02 -8.66
CA ASN A 132 8.26 -21.14 -8.64
C ASN A 132 7.53 -21.24 -10.01
N PRO A 133 8.06 -22.02 -10.96
CA PRO A 133 7.47 -22.18 -12.28
C PRO A 133 6.15 -22.94 -12.28
N ALA A 134 5.76 -23.55 -11.14
CA ALA A 134 4.47 -24.21 -11.00
C ALA A 134 3.32 -23.22 -10.74
N ILE A 135 3.61 -21.93 -10.56
CA ILE A 135 2.58 -20.91 -10.41
C ILE A 135 1.86 -20.68 -11.75
N ILE A 136 0.53 -20.84 -11.74
CA ILE A 136 -0.29 -20.69 -12.94
C ILE A 136 -1.07 -19.37 -12.90
N LYS A 137 -1.17 -18.69 -14.05
CA LYS A 137 -2.08 -17.54 -14.23
C LYS A 137 -3.53 -18.03 -14.35
N GLN A 138 -4.42 -17.51 -13.51
CA GLN A 138 -5.87 -17.76 -13.55
C GLN A 138 -6.64 -16.64 -14.23
#